data_AF-A0AAX2I352-F1
#
_entry.id   AF-A0AAX2I352-F1
#
_cell.length_a   1.000
_cell.length_b   1.000
_cell.length_c   1.000
_cell.angle_alpha   90.00
_cell.angle_beta   90.00
_cell.angle_gamma   90.00
#
_symmetry.space_group_name_H-M   'P 1'
#
loop_
_entity.id
_entity.type
_entity.pdbx_description
1 polymer ?
#
loop_
_entity_poly.entity_id
_entity_poly.type
_entity_poly.pdbx_seq_one_letter_code
_entity_poly.pdbx_strand_id
1 'polypeptide(L)'
;MSKYELNSAEERYQPDSGDTVLANKLGIIDEYEMEALESGLLLMLYEQLFIEGPLPTTLAFNSIREWHRQWLGNVYTSGQGDYVTLT
;
A
#
# COMPACT_ATOMS: atom_id res chain seq x y z
N MET A 1 -6.04 -5.90 -30.97
CA MET A 1 -7.15 -5.74 -30.01
C MET A 1 -6.63 -6.15 -28.65
N SER A 2 -6.09 -5.20 -27.89
CA SER A 2 -5.60 -5.49 -26.54
C SER A 2 -6.80 -5.68 -25.63
N LYS A 3 -7.01 -6.93 -25.23
CA LYS A 3 -8.00 -7.34 -24.24
C LYS A 3 -7.57 -6.69 -22.93
N TYR A 4 -8.26 -5.64 -22.51
CA TYR A 4 -8.16 -5.13 -21.15
C TYR A 4 -8.31 -6.32 -20.22
N GLU A 5 -7.24 -6.66 -19.50
CA GLU A 5 -7.28 -7.69 -18.47
C GLU A 5 -8.34 -7.25 -17.47
N LEU A 6 -9.41 -8.04 -17.44
CA LEU A 6 -10.49 -7.91 -16.50
C LEU A 6 -9.88 -8.19 -15.14
N ASN A 7 -9.39 -7.14 -14.48
CA ASN A 7 -9.12 -7.14 -13.05
C ASN A 7 -10.47 -7.38 -12.37
N SER A 8 -10.88 -8.65 -12.30
CA SER A 8 -12.07 -9.11 -11.59
C SER A 8 -11.98 -8.54 -10.19
N ALA A 9 -13.11 -8.15 -9.59
CA ALA A 9 -13.12 -7.69 -8.21
C ALA A 9 -12.42 -8.71 -7.28
N GLU A 10 -12.48 -10.00 -7.62
CA GLU A 10 -11.82 -11.12 -6.95
C GLU A 10 -10.29 -11.06 -6.96
N GLU A 11 -9.66 -10.39 -7.93
CA GLU A 11 -8.20 -10.19 -7.95
C GLU A 11 -7.79 -8.97 -7.11
N ARG A 12 -8.74 -8.11 -6.73
CA ARG A 12 -8.48 -6.90 -5.93
C ARG A 12 -8.49 -7.16 -4.44
N TYR A 13 -9.28 -8.13 -4.00
CA TYR A 13 -9.44 -8.48 -2.60
C TYR A 13 -8.73 -9.79 -2.29
N GLN A 14 -8.28 -9.92 -1.04
CA GLN A 14 -7.73 -11.16 -0.56
C GLN A 14 -8.84 -12.22 -0.56
N PRO A 15 -8.62 -13.40 -1.17
CA PRO A 15 -9.55 -14.52 -1.04
C PRO A 15 -9.93 -14.76 0.42
N ASP A 16 -11.20 -15.07 0.67
CA ASP A 16 -11.77 -15.33 1.99
C ASP A 16 -11.88 -14.12 2.94
N SER A 17 -11.55 -12.90 2.50
CA SER A 17 -11.78 -11.67 3.29
C SER A 17 -13.21 -11.14 3.24
N GLY A 18 -14.06 -11.67 2.35
CA GLY A 18 -15.39 -11.11 2.11
C GLY A 18 -15.35 -9.71 1.46
N ASP A 19 -14.37 -9.48 0.59
CA ASP A 19 -14.12 -8.22 -0.13
C ASP A 19 -13.82 -7.02 0.80
N THR A 20 -13.33 -7.29 2.01
CA THR A 20 -12.98 -6.25 3.00
C THR A 20 -11.49 -5.91 3.00
N VAL A 21 -10.62 -6.86 2.62
CA VAL A 21 -9.16 -6.70 2.64
C VAL A 21 -8.61 -6.79 1.23
N LEU A 22 -7.75 -5.85 0.86
CA LEU A 22 -7.07 -5.88 -0.45
C LEU A 22 -6.13 -7.07 -0.56
N ALA A 23 -6.00 -7.61 -1.77
CA ALA A 23 -5.08 -8.70 -2.07
C ALA A 23 -3.66 -8.31 -1.66
N ASN A 24 -3.06 -9.07 -0.74
CA ASN A 24 -1.81 -8.72 -0.10
C ASN A 24 -0.84 -9.91 -0.09
N LYS A 25 0.45 -9.61 0.04
CA LYS A 25 1.53 -10.60 0.03
C LYS A 25 1.54 -11.52 1.26
N LEU A 26 0.81 -11.14 2.30
CA LEU A 26 0.83 -11.78 3.61
C LEU A 26 -0.34 -12.75 3.81
N GLY A 27 -1.33 -12.73 2.91
CA GLY A 27 -2.53 -13.56 3.02
C GLY A 27 -3.47 -13.14 4.14
N ILE A 28 -3.39 -11.89 4.61
CA ILE A 28 -4.26 -11.37 5.69
C ILE A 28 -5.67 -11.20 5.16
N ILE A 29 -6.64 -11.80 5.84
CA ILE A 29 -8.07 -11.78 5.46
C ILE A 29 -8.93 -10.93 6.41
N ASP A 30 -8.43 -10.63 7.61
CA ASP A 30 -9.14 -9.87 8.63
C ASP A 30 -8.83 -8.37 8.48
N GLU A 31 -9.88 -7.54 8.46
CA GLU A 31 -9.74 -6.09 8.24
C GLU A 31 -9.01 -5.39 9.38
N TYR A 32 -9.21 -5.83 10.63
CA TYR A 32 -8.56 -5.24 11.79
C TYR A 32 -7.09 -5.62 11.87
N GLU A 33 -6.75 -6.85 11.50
CA GLU A 33 -5.35 -7.28 11.36
C GLU A 33 -4.62 -6.45 10.29
N MET A 34 -5.25 -6.24 9.13
CA MET A 34 -4.68 -5.41 8.07
C MET A 34 -4.50 -3.96 8.52
N GLU A 35 -5.54 -3.36 9.11
CA GLU A 35 -5.49 -1.98 9.63
C GLU A 35 -4.36 -1.80 10.65
N ALA A 36 -4.24 -2.74 11.59
CA ALA A 36 -3.21 -2.70 12.63
C ALA A 36 -1.80 -2.81 12.03
N LEU A 37 -1.61 -3.69 11.04
CA LEU A 37 -0.35 -3.84 10.34
C LEU A 37 0.03 -2.57 9.57
N GLU A 38 -0.88 -2.04 8.76
CA GLU A 38 -0.65 -0.84 7.96
C GLU A 38 -0.32 0.36 8.85
N SER A 39 -1.10 0.56 9.92
CA SER A 39 -0.87 1.63 10.89
C SER A 39 0.45 1.46 11.64
N GLY A 40 0.82 0.24 12.00
CA GLY A 40 2.10 -0.07 12.64
C GLY A 40 3.29 0.26 11.74
N LEU A 41 3.25 -0.17 10.47
CA LEU A 41 4.30 0.13 9.49
C LEU A 41 4.40 1.64 9.20
N LEU A 42 3.27 2.35 9.18
CA LEU A 42 3.25 3.79 9.00
C LEU A 42 3.94 4.51 10.17
N LEU A 43 3.67 4.07 11.39
CA LEU A 43 4.30 4.63 12.59
C LEU A 43 5.82 4.39 12.56
N MET A 44 6.26 3.18 12.22
CA MET A 44 7.70 2.88 12.09
C MET A 44 8.38 3.77 11.05
N LEU A 45 7.73 3.98 9.89
CA LEU A 45 8.26 4.88 8.87
C LEU A 45 8.30 6.34 9.35
N TYR A 46 7.28 6.78 10.09
CA TYR A 46 7.25 8.11 10.68
C TYR A 46 8.42 8.32 11.66
N GLU A 47 8.66 7.37 12.57
CA GLU A 47 9.77 7.44 13.53
C GLU A 47 11.11 7.53 12.80
N GLN A 48 11.32 6.67 11.79
CA GLN A 48 12.55 6.68 11.00
C GLN A 48 12.77 8.01 10.25
N LEU A 49 11.72 8.60 9.68
CA LEU A 49 11.83 9.83 8.87
C LEU A 49 11.94 11.10 9.69
N PHE A 50 11.19 11.21 10.78
CA PHE A 50 10.99 12.47 11.50
C PHE A 50 11.65 12.52 12.87
N ILE A 51 11.98 11.37 13.47
CA ILE A 51 12.59 11.30 14.79
C ILE A 51 14.08 10.93 14.67
N GLU A 52 14.38 9.88 13.91
CA GLU A 52 15.75 9.38 13.77
C GLU A 52 16.52 10.01 12.59
N GLY A 53 15.80 10.35 11.51
CA GLY A 53 16.37 10.83 10.26
C GLY A 53 16.55 12.35 10.19
N PRO A 54 17.43 12.83 9.28
CA PRO A 54 17.51 14.25 8.96
C PRO A 54 16.23 14.69 8.24
N LEU A 55 15.56 15.70 8.79
CA LEU A 55 14.37 16.27 8.16
C LEU A 55 14.69 16.78 6.75
N PRO A 56 13.94 16.36 5.72
CA PRO A 56 14.15 16.87 4.38
C PRO A 56 13.82 18.37 4.36
N THR A 57 14.75 19.18 3.87
CA THR A 57 14.57 20.65 3.75
C THR A 57 13.56 21.01 2.66
N THR A 58 13.21 20.07 1.78
CA THR A 58 12.21 20.24 0.73
C THR A 58 11.45 18.93 0.55
N LEU A 59 10.11 19.00 0.65
CA LEU A 59 9.23 17.87 0.39
C LEU A 59 8.82 17.88 -1.08
N ALA A 60 9.19 16.83 -1.81
CA ALA A 60 8.82 16.66 -3.21
C ALA A 60 7.86 15.47 -3.38
N PHE A 61 7.08 15.47 -4.46
CA PHE A 61 6.21 14.34 -4.80
C PHE A 61 6.97 13.00 -4.84
N ASN A 62 8.20 13.00 -5.37
CA ASN A 62 9.04 11.80 -5.38
C ASN A 62 9.37 11.28 -3.98
N SER A 63 9.52 12.16 -2.98
CA SER A 63 9.73 11.75 -1.58
C SER A 63 8.50 11.00 -1.06
N ILE A 64 7.30 11.52 -1.31
CA ILE A 64 6.04 10.89 -0.88
C ILE A 64 5.84 9.54 -1.57
N ARG A 65 6.11 9.46 -2.88
CA ARG A 65 6.03 8.19 -3.63
C ARG A 65 6.99 7.14 -3.08
N GLU A 66 8.20 7.54 -2.75
CA GLU A 66 9.20 6.64 -2.18
C GLU A 66 8.82 6.18 -0.77
N TRP A 67 8.29 7.06 0.07
CA TRP A 67 7.76 6.70 1.38
C TRP A 67 6.58 5.74 1.29
N HIS A 68 5.65 5.98 0.37
CA HIS A 68 4.54 5.06 0.11
C HIS A 68 5.05 3.68 -0.30
N ARG A 69 6.10 3.62 -1.14
CA ARG A 69 6.73 2.35 -1.54
C ARG A 69 7.43 1.65 -0.37
N GLN A 70 8.07 2.40 0.53
CA GLN A 70 8.72 1.83 1.74
C GLN A 70 7.69 1.31 2.74
N TRP A 71 6.58 2.03 2.91
CA TRP A 71 5.49 1.66 3.80
C TRP A 71 4.75 0.41 3.31
N LEU A 72 4.19 0.48 2.10
CA LEU A 72 3.23 -0.50 1.60
C LEU A 72 3.82 -1.51 0.63
N GLY A 73 5.07 -1.32 0.18
CA GLY A 73 5.72 -2.24 -0.75
C GLY A 73 5.94 -3.65 -0.17
N ASN A 74 5.96 -3.78 1.15
CA ASN A 74 6.06 -5.09 1.82
C ASN A 74 4.69 -5.78 1.94
N VAL A 75 3.59 -5.03 1.87
CA VAL A 75 2.22 -5.52 2.03
C VAL A 75 1.58 -5.81 0.67
N TYR A 76 1.76 -4.93 -0.31
CA TYR A 76 1.09 -5.00 -1.61
C TYR A 76 2.06 -5.22 -2.77
N THR A 77 1.58 -5.85 -3.84
CA THR A 77 2.32 -5.99 -5.10
C THR A 77 2.14 -4.70 -5.92
N SER A 78 3.26 -4.17 -6.44
CA SER A 78 3.27 -2.99 -7.31
C SER A 78 2.35 -3.21 -8.51
N GLY A 79 1.27 -2.44 -8.62
CA GLY A 79 0.18 -2.64 -9.60
C GLY A 79 -1.22 -2.67 -8.97
N GLN A 80 -1.36 -3.17 -7.72
CA GLN A 80 -2.66 -3.18 -7.01
C GLN A 80 -3.03 -1.80 -6.43
N GLY A 81 -2.01 -0.96 -6.19
CA GLY A 81 -2.13 0.41 -5.70
C GLY A 81 -1.74 1.48 -6.73
N ASP A 82 -1.72 1.12 -8.02
CA ASP A 82 -1.41 2.09 -9.06
C ASP A 82 -2.52 3.15 -9.13
N TYR A 83 -2.17 4.31 -8.58
CA TYR A 83 -2.80 5.62 -8.70
C TYR A 83 -3.92 5.64 -9.74
N VAL A 84 -5.16 5.86 -9.26
CA VAL A 84 -6.26 6.35 -10.10
C VAL A 84 -5.70 7.51 -10.91
N THR A 85 -5.44 7.26 -12.19
CA THR A 85 -5.00 8.29 -13.11
C THR A 85 -6.25 9.11 -13.35
N LEU A 86 -6.40 10.21 -12.59
CA LEU A 86 -7.39 11.23 -12.89
C LEU A 86 -7.09 11.74 -14.30
N THR A 87 -7.89 11.28 -15.25
CA THR A 87 -7.89 11.76 -16.64
C THR A 87 -9.07 12.70 -16.80
#